data_AF-A0A2V9Z019-F1
#
_entry.id   AF-A0A2V9Z019-F1
#
_cell.length_a   1.000
_cell.length_b   1.000
_cell.length_c   1.000
_cell.angle_alpha   90.00
_cell.angle_beta   90.00
_cell.angle_gamma   90.00
#
_symmetry.space_group_name_H-M   'P 1'
#
loop_
_entity.id
_entity.type
_entity.pdbx_description
1 polymer ?
#
loop_
_entity_poly.entity_id
_entity_poly.type
_entity_poly.pdbx_seq_one_letter_code
_entity_poly.pdbx_strand_id
1 'polypeptide(L)'
;LAAKIPDGMRATAVKTNEVMSVAGFMFPGSRVDVLVTIRGENNTASTITRTVLQNVQVLSTGTKIDPDPDGKPENIGVVTLLVSPEQSEKLALAQNQGTVHFVLRNGGDSAEPNTPAV
;
A
#
# COMPACT_ATOMS: atom_id res chain seq x y z
N LEU A 1 -19.66 -2.54 -1.95
CA LEU A 1 -18.25 -2.57 -2.37
C LEU A 1 -18.09 -3.19 -3.76
N ALA A 2 -18.61 -4.40 -4.01
CA ALA A 2 -18.54 -5.04 -5.33
C ALA A 2 -19.08 -4.16 -6.48
N ALA A 3 -20.20 -3.43 -6.27
CA ALA A 3 -20.79 -2.54 -7.28
C ALA A 3 -19.98 -1.25 -7.60
N LYS A 4 -18.82 -1.03 -6.96
CA LYS A 4 -17.93 0.13 -7.20
C LYS A 4 -16.59 -0.26 -7.85
N ILE A 5 -16.41 -1.54 -8.20
CA ILE A 5 -15.21 -2.02 -8.86
C ILE A 5 -15.53 -2.08 -10.36
N PRO A 6 -14.88 -1.25 -11.21
CA PRO A 6 -15.09 -1.29 -12.65
C PRO A 6 -14.65 -2.63 -13.26
N ASP A 7 -15.19 -2.95 -14.43
CA ASP A 7 -14.81 -4.13 -15.19
C ASP A 7 -13.29 -4.15 -15.44
N GLY A 8 -12.68 -5.33 -15.24
CA GLY A 8 -11.23 -5.50 -15.36
C GLY A 8 -10.42 -5.09 -14.12
N MET A 9 -11.02 -4.46 -13.11
CA MET A 9 -10.33 -4.06 -11.88
C MET A 9 -10.62 -5.04 -10.72
N ARG A 10 -9.79 -4.98 -9.67
CA ARG A 10 -9.93 -5.73 -8.41
C ARG A 10 -9.80 -4.78 -7.24
N ALA A 11 -10.48 -5.13 -6.14
CA ALA A 11 -10.25 -4.50 -4.85
C ALA A 11 -9.27 -5.37 -4.05
N THR A 12 -8.08 -4.85 -3.80
CA THR A 12 -7.02 -5.58 -3.09
C THR A 12 -6.78 -4.94 -1.74
N ALA A 13 -6.95 -5.74 -0.68
CA ALA A 13 -6.65 -5.32 0.68
C ALA A 13 -5.15 -5.46 0.95
N VAL A 14 -4.55 -4.41 1.51
CA VAL A 14 -3.14 -4.34 1.85
C VAL A 14 -3.03 -3.99 3.33
N LYS A 15 -2.30 -4.82 4.08
CA LYS A 15 -1.99 -4.55 5.49
C LYS A 15 -0.86 -3.51 5.57
N THR A 16 -0.96 -2.59 6.52
CA THR A 16 0.06 -1.58 6.78
C THR A 16 0.37 -1.52 8.27
N ASN A 17 1.65 -1.42 8.59
CA ASN A 17 2.09 -1.23 9.98
C ASN A 17 1.94 0.26 10.29
N GLU A 18 1.18 0.55 11.34
CA GLU A 18 0.34 1.75 11.55
C GLU A 18 1.05 3.11 11.65
N VAL A 19 2.37 3.20 11.50
CA VAL A 19 3.10 4.40 11.92
C VAL A 19 3.99 4.91 10.79
N MET A 20 3.43 5.67 9.85
CA MET A 20 4.06 6.87 9.27
C MET A 20 3.06 7.63 8.35
N SER A 21 2.44 8.63 8.96
CA SER A 21 2.24 10.01 8.44
C SER A 21 1.12 10.40 7.47
N VAL A 22 0.23 9.50 7.02
CA VAL A 22 -0.95 9.93 6.23
C VAL A 22 -2.29 9.30 6.64
N ALA A 23 -2.31 8.47 7.69
CA ALA A 23 -3.52 7.76 8.13
C ALA A 23 -4.71 8.70 8.47
N GLY A 24 -4.45 9.94 8.87
CA GLY A 24 -5.50 10.96 9.08
C GLY A 24 -6.03 11.63 7.81
N PHE A 25 -5.39 11.43 6.66
CA PHE A 25 -5.68 12.15 5.40
C PHE A 25 -5.98 11.24 4.21
N MET A 26 -5.80 9.92 4.35
CA MET A 26 -6.21 8.95 3.34
C MET A 26 -7.71 8.64 3.48
N PHE A 27 -8.49 9.12 2.54
CA PHE A 27 -9.93 8.88 2.47
C PHE A 27 -10.28 8.01 1.26
N PRO A 28 -11.43 7.30 1.27
CA PRO A 28 -11.98 6.72 0.05
C PRO A 28 -12.04 7.75 -1.08
N GLY A 29 -11.41 7.44 -2.22
CA GLY A 29 -11.27 8.35 -3.36
C GLY A 29 -9.89 9.04 -3.45
N SER A 30 -9.10 9.07 -2.38
CA SER A 30 -7.71 9.53 -2.43
C SER A 30 -6.87 8.66 -3.38
N ARG A 31 -5.80 9.24 -3.93
CA ARG A 31 -4.80 8.51 -4.69
C ARG A 31 -3.48 8.43 -3.94
N VAL A 32 -2.83 7.28 -4.03
CA VAL A 32 -1.59 6.99 -3.33
C VAL A 32 -0.57 6.33 -4.25
N ASP A 33 0.70 6.53 -3.95
CA ASP A 33 1.79 5.68 -4.41
C ASP A 33 2.06 4.61 -3.35
N VAL A 34 2.40 3.41 -3.82
CA VAL A 34 2.70 2.26 -2.98
C VAL A 34 4.17 1.94 -3.12
N LEU A 35 4.90 2.07 -2.01
CA LEU A 35 6.32 1.75 -1.91
C LEU A 35 6.48 0.47 -1.10
N VAL A 36 7.50 -0.32 -1.43
CA VAL A 36 7.92 -1.47 -0.64
C VAL A 36 9.36 -1.28 -0.19
N THR A 37 9.60 -1.49 1.09
CA THR A 37 10.94 -1.54 1.68
C THR A 37 11.30 -2.99 1.93
N ILE A 38 12.29 -3.49 1.22
CA ILE A 38 12.82 -4.85 1.37
C ILE A 38 14.12 -4.74 2.14
N ARG A 39 14.17 -5.36 3.32
CA ARG A 39 15.39 -5.43 4.14
C ARG A 39 16.24 -6.58 3.64
N GLY A 40 17.51 -6.33 3.31
CA GLY A 40 18.44 -7.39 2.97
C GLY A 40 18.86 -8.19 4.21
N GLU A 41 19.11 -9.49 4.05
CA GLU A 41 19.32 -10.45 5.15
C GLU A 41 20.53 -10.13 6.05
N ASN A 42 21.55 -9.43 5.55
CA ASN A 42 22.87 -9.35 6.23
C ASN A 42 23.38 -7.93 6.54
N ASN A 43 22.71 -6.86 6.12
CA ASN A 43 23.10 -5.49 6.47
C ASN A 43 21.97 -4.49 6.18
N THR A 44 21.76 -3.48 7.04
CA THR A 44 20.85 -2.37 6.73
C THR A 44 21.25 -1.62 5.46
N ALA A 45 22.53 -1.68 5.06
CA ALA A 45 23.06 -1.14 3.81
C ALA A 45 22.45 -1.76 2.53
N SER A 46 21.85 -2.95 2.59
CA SER A 46 21.14 -3.57 1.46
C SER A 46 19.63 -3.42 1.54
N THR A 47 19.13 -2.57 2.45
CA THR A 47 17.72 -2.20 2.48
C THR A 47 17.41 -1.29 1.30
N ILE A 48 16.48 -1.71 0.45
CA ILE A 48 16.03 -0.93 -0.70
C ILE A 48 14.55 -0.60 -0.56
N THR A 49 14.19 0.64 -0.90
CA THR A 49 12.80 1.05 -1.04
C THR A 49 12.51 1.34 -2.50
N ARG A 50 11.45 0.73 -3.04
CA ARG A 50 11.04 0.91 -4.44
C ARG A 50 9.56 1.20 -4.53
N THR A 51 9.19 2.05 -5.47
CA THR A 51 7.80 2.26 -5.84
C THR A 51 7.31 1.06 -6.64
N VAL A 52 6.28 0.40 -6.13
CA VAL A 52 5.66 -0.78 -6.76
C VAL A 52 4.51 -0.35 -7.64
N LEU A 53 3.68 0.57 -7.14
CA LEU A 53 2.56 1.14 -7.87
C LEU A 53 2.52 2.65 -7.66
N GLN A 54 2.02 3.34 -8.67
CA GLN A 54 1.77 4.78 -8.62
C GLN A 54 0.32 5.10 -8.93
N ASN A 55 -0.16 6.21 -8.38
CA ASN A 55 -1.46 6.80 -8.72
C ASN A 55 -2.67 5.87 -8.49
N VAL A 56 -2.61 5.03 -7.47
CA VAL A 56 -3.63 4.02 -7.17
C VAL A 56 -4.74 4.63 -6.32
N GLN A 57 -5.99 4.37 -6.69
CA GLN A 57 -7.13 4.87 -5.95
C GLN A 57 -7.42 4.01 -4.70
N VAL A 58 -7.65 4.68 -3.58
CA VAL A 58 -8.11 4.07 -2.33
C VAL A 58 -9.63 3.90 -2.38
N LEU A 59 -10.11 2.68 -2.16
CA LEU A 59 -11.53 2.36 -2.05
C LEU A 59 -12.04 2.46 -0.62
N SER A 60 -11.23 2.03 0.34
CA SER A 60 -11.55 2.10 1.76
C SER A 60 -10.30 2.02 2.62
N THR A 61 -10.36 2.66 3.78
CA THR A 61 -9.41 2.52 4.88
C THR A 61 -10.15 1.95 6.08
N GLY A 62 -9.47 1.17 6.90
CA GLY A 62 -10.02 0.62 8.12
C GLY A 62 -8.93 0.04 9.00
N THR A 63 -9.29 -0.34 10.21
CA THR A 63 -8.40 -1.06 11.12
C THR A 63 -8.99 -2.44 11.35
N LYS A 64 -8.12 -3.44 11.43
CA LYS A 64 -8.46 -4.79 11.88
C LYS A 64 -7.66 -5.10 13.14
N ILE A 65 -8.29 -5.82 14.05
CA ILE A 65 -7.61 -6.36 15.21
C ILE A 65 -7.20 -7.79 14.84
N ASP A 66 -5.90 -7.99 14.66
CA ASP A 66 -5.32 -9.32 14.47
C ASP A 66 -4.51 -9.68 15.73
N PRO A 67 -4.48 -10.95 16.16
CA PRO A 67 -3.54 -11.40 17.16
C PRO A 67 -2.13 -11.46 16.56
N ASP A 68 -1.19 -10.75 17.19
CA ASP A 68 0.26 -10.83 16.94
C ASP A 68 0.80 -12.25 17.28
N PRO A 69 2.00 -12.69 16.87
CA PRO A 69 2.54 -14.01 17.22
C PRO A 69 2.62 -14.30 18.73
N ASP A 70 2.67 -13.25 19.56
CA ASP A 70 2.61 -13.34 21.03
C ASP A 70 1.17 -13.40 21.59
N GLY A 71 0.14 -13.45 20.74
CA GLY A 71 -1.27 -13.48 21.12
C GLY A 71 -1.83 -12.16 21.62
N LYS A 72 -1.07 -11.06 21.50
CA LYS A 72 -1.53 -9.72 21.88
C LYS A 72 -2.35 -9.12 20.74
N PRO A 73 -3.49 -8.45 21.03
CA PRO A 73 -4.24 -7.76 20.00
C PRO A 73 -3.43 -6.59 19.46
N GLU A 74 -3.16 -6.59 18.16
CA GLU A 74 -2.53 -5.48 17.44
C GLU A 74 -3.56 -4.83 16.52
N ASN A 75 -3.60 -3.49 16.52
CA ASN A 75 -4.36 -2.74 15.53
C ASN A 75 -3.54 -2.67 14.24
N ILE A 76 -4.06 -3.29 13.19
CA ILE A 76 -3.44 -3.28 11.88
C ILE A 76 -4.28 -2.41 10.96
N GLY A 77 -3.66 -1.40 10.37
CA GLY A 77 -4.26 -0.63 9.30
C GLY A 77 -4.46 -1.48 8.06
N VAL A 78 -5.66 -1.45 7.47
CA VAL A 78 -5.98 -2.10 6.21
C VAL A 78 -6.45 -1.06 5.21
N VAL A 79 -5.76 -0.98 4.09
CA VAL A 79 -6.13 -0.12 2.97
C VAL A 79 -6.58 -0.99 1.81
N THR A 80 -7.76 -0.72 1.28
CA THR A 80 -8.28 -1.39 0.08
C THR A 80 -8.05 -0.51 -1.13
N LEU A 81 -7.34 -1.04 -2.12
CA LEU A 81 -6.94 -0.32 -3.33
C LEU A 81 -7.71 -0.84 -4.53
N LEU A 82 -8.03 0.05 -5.47
CA LEU A 82 -8.54 -0.31 -6.79
C LEU A 82 -7.38 -0.53 -7.76
N VAL A 83 -7.18 -1.77 -8.21
CA VAL A 83 -6.01 -2.16 -9.00
C VAL A 83 -6.38 -3.08 -10.16
N SER A 84 -5.52 -3.16 -11.17
CA SER A 84 -5.60 -4.19 -12.21
C SER A 84 -5.18 -5.57 -11.63
N PRO A 85 -5.49 -6.70 -12.32
CA PRO A 85 -5.03 -8.03 -11.89
C PRO A 85 -3.51 -8.11 -11.73
N GLU A 86 -2.76 -7.60 -12.72
CA GLU A 86 -1.30 -7.59 -12.69
C GLU A 86 -0.77 -6.75 -11.52
N GLN A 87 -1.39 -5.60 -11.26
CA GLN A 87 -1.04 -4.76 -10.11
C GLN A 87 -1.36 -5.47 -8.78
N SER A 88 -2.44 -6.25 -8.72
CA SER A 88 -2.77 -7.06 -7.55
C SER A 88 -1.71 -8.13 -7.25
N GLU A 89 -1.17 -8.77 -8.28
CA GLU A 89 -0.08 -9.74 -8.14
C GLU A 89 1.20 -9.07 -7.63
N LYS A 90 1.55 -7.90 -8.18
CA LYS A 90 2.70 -7.09 -7.71
C LYS A 90 2.55 -6.68 -6.25
N LEU A 91 1.34 -6.26 -5.83
CA LEU A 91 1.06 -5.92 -4.44
C LEU A 91 1.14 -7.12 -3.51
N ALA A 92 0.63 -8.28 -3.94
CA ALA A 92 0.72 -9.50 -3.15
C ALA A 92 2.19 -9.91 -2.93
N LEU A 93 3.01 -9.81 -3.98
CA LEU A 93 4.45 -10.07 -3.87
C LEU A 93 5.14 -9.07 -2.94
N ALA A 94 4.86 -7.77 -3.10
CA ALA A 94 5.43 -6.72 -2.28
C ALA A 94 5.11 -6.90 -0.78
N GLN A 95 3.86 -7.29 -0.45
CA GLN A 95 3.45 -7.59 0.93
C GLN A 95 4.19 -8.78 1.52
N ASN A 96 4.54 -9.78 0.71
CA ASN A 96 5.27 -10.95 1.19
C ASN A 96 6.78 -10.67 1.33
N GLN A 97 7.35 -9.81 0.50
CA GLN A 97 8.79 -9.56 0.44
C GLN A 97 9.27 -8.42 1.36
N GLY A 98 8.39 -7.52 1.79
CA GLY A 98 8.83 -6.36 2.55
C GLY A 98 7.72 -5.58 3.24
N THR A 99 8.10 -4.44 3.82
CA THR A 99 7.16 -3.52 4.46
C THR A 99 6.58 -2.57 3.42
N VAL A 100 5.26 -2.53 3.32
CA VAL A 100 4.55 -1.63 2.40
C VAL A 100 4.32 -0.27 3.05
N HIS A 101 4.54 0.79 2.28
CA HIS A 101 4.31 2.17 2.67
C HIS A 101 3.37 2.85 1.67
N PHE A 102 2.52 3.73 2.17
CA PHE A 102 1.63 4.55 1.36
C PHE A 102 2.08 6.00 1.36
N VAL A 103 2.17 6.58 0.17
CA VAL A 103 2.47 8.00 -0.02
C VAL A 103 1.25 8.65 -0.64
N LEU A 104 0.63 9.57 0.11
CA LEU A 104 -0.55 10.29 -0.37
C LEU A 104 -0.16 11.25 -1.50
N ARG A 105 -0.86 11.16 -2.64
CA ARG A 105 -0.74 12.15 -3.70
C ARG A 105 -1.58 13.37 -3.38
N ASN A 106 -1.07 14.55 -3.76
CA ASN A 106 -1.88 15.75 -3.75
C ASN A 106 -3.06 15.58 -4.72
N GLY A 107 -4.27 16.02 -4.33
CA GLY A 107 -5.47 15.90 -5.16
C GLY A 107 -5.40 16.63 -6.51
N GLY A 108 -4.47 17.58 -6.68
CA GLY A 108 -4.16 18.23 -7.97
C GLY A 108 -3.02 17.57 -8.76
N ASP A 109 -2.34 16.58 -8.20
CA ASP A 109 -1.15 15.96 -8.80
C ASP A 109 -1.52 14.67 -9.56
N SER A 110 -1.94 14.86 -10.80
CA SER A 110 -2.28 13.77 -11.73
C SER A 110 -1.10 13.35 -12.63
N ALA A 111 0.06 13.98 -12.49
CA ALA A 111 1.24 13.66 -13.28
C ALA A 111 1.98 12.46 -12.67
N GLU A 112 2.52 11.55 -13.48
CA GLU A 112 3.54 10.60 -13.02
C GLU A 112 4.87 11.36 -12.92
N PRO A 113 5.45 11.55 -11.71
CA PRO A 113 6.80 12.04 -11.63
C PRO A 113 7.74 10.95 -12.17
N ASN A 114 8.53 11.31 -13.18
CA ASN A 114 9.65 10.49 -13.67
C ASN A 114 10.71 10.40 -12.56
N THR A 115 10.59 9.43 -11.67
CA THR A 115 11.65 9.11 -10.71
C THR A 115 12.57 8.05 -11.33
N PRO A 116 13.81 8.39 -11.72
CA PRO A 116 14.77 7.38 -12.14
C PRO A 116 15.03 6.43 -10.96
N ALA A 117 15.04 5.12 -11.24
CA ALA A 117 15.50 4.13 -10.28
C ALA A 117 16.98 4.37 -9.99
N VAL A 118 17.33 4.55 -8.71
CA VAL A 118 18.72 4.57 -8.25
C VAL A 118 19.20 3.14 -8.04
#